data_AF-A0A813FP69-F1
#
_entry.id   AF-A0A813FP69-F1
#
_cell.length_a   1.000
_cell.length_b   1.000
_cell.length_c   1.000
_cell.angle_alpha   90.00
_cell.angle_beta   90.00
_cell.angle_gamma   90.00
#
_symmetry.space_group_name_H-M   'P 1'
#
loop_
_entity.id
_entity.type
_entity.pdbx_description
1 polymer ?
#
loop_
_entity_poly.entity_id
_entity_poly.type
_entity_poly.pdbx_seq_one_letter_code
_entity_poly.pdbx_strand_id
1 'polypeptide(L)' 'MMAYLNDVGEGGHTLFPTLGIKVKPRKGSAMVWPNQPSLKHAGDRVTQGEKWVLFYNWPAEQNWEYDDNFDFND' A
#
# COMPACT_ATOMS: atom_id res chain seq x y z
N MET A 1 0.61 2.64 -9.61
CA MET A 1 1.17 3.84 -8.95
C MET A 1 0.17 4.35 -7.95
N MET A 2 0.63 4.93 -6.83
CA MET A 2 -0.22 5.56 -5.84
C MET A 2 0.40 6.86 -5.33
N ALA A 3 -0.38 7.92 -5.19
CA ALA A 3 0.03 9.18 -4.59
C ALA A 3 -0.73 9.45 -3.29
N TYR A 4 -0.05 9.98 -2.28
CA TYR A 4 -0.65 10.37 -1.00
C TYR A 4 -1.07 11.84 -1.05
N LEU A 5 -2.36 12.10 -0.83
CA LEU A 5 -2.95 13.43 -0.99
C LEU A 5 -2.90 14.26 0.31
N ASN A 6 -2.64 13.60 1.44
CA ASN A 6 -2.51 14.22 2.75
C ASN A 6 -1.51 13.46 3.65
N ASP A 7 -1.09 14.11 4.74
CA ASP A 7 -0.39 13.44 5.83
C ASP A 7 -1.40 12.71 6.72
N VAL A 8 -1.02 11.55 7.22
CA VAL A 8 -1.81 10.76 8.16
C VAL A 8 -1.21 10.92 9.57
N GLY A 9 -2.08 11.07 10.58
CA GLY A 9 -1.65 11.22 11.97
C GLY A 9 -0.92 9.97 12.46
N GLU A 10 -1.66 8.87 12.59
CA GLU A 10 -1.14 7.56 13.02
C GLU A 10 -1.73 6.41 12.20
N GLY A 11 -0.94 5.34 12.04
CA GLY A 11 -1.26 4.21 11.18
C GLY A 11 -1.24 4.56 9.70
N GLY A 12 -2.01 3.83 8.89
CA GLY A 12 -2.22 4.15 7.48
C GLY A 12 -1.01 3.94 6.57
N HIS A 13 0.01 3.21 7.02
CA HIS A 13 1.15 2.79 6.19
C HIS A 13 0.70 2.05 4.94
N THR A 14 1.56 2.03 3.93
CA THR A 14 1.49 1.00 2.90
C THR A 14 2.50 -0.07 3.21
N LEU A 15 2.02 -1.30 3.21
CA LEU A 15 2.64 -2.48 3.77
C LEU A 15 3.03 -3.43 2.63
N PHE A 16 4.29 -3.88 2.58
CA PHE A 16 4.76 -4.95 1.67
C PHE A 16 5.25 -6.15 2.50
N PRO A 17 4.40 -7.18 2.75
CA PRO A 17 4.66 -8.19 3.78
C PRO A 17 5.84 -9.07 3.42
N THR A 18 5.89 -9.51 2.17
CA THR A 18 6.98 -10.33 1.63
C THR A 18 8.34 -9.65 1.74
N LEU A 19 8.37 -8.30 1.77
CA LEU A 19 9.60 -7.53 1.88
C LEU A 19 9.87 -7.02 3.31
N GLY A 20 8.91 -7.14 4.23
CA GLY A 20 9.01 -6.52 5.57
C GLY A 20 9.09 -4.98 5.52
N ILE A 21 8.56 -4.34 4.48
CA ILE A 21 8.64 -2.88 4.29
C ILE A 21 7.34 -2.21 4.72
N LYS A 22 7.47 -1.13 5.50
CA LYS A 22 6.38 -0.22 5.85
C LYS A 22 6.68 1.19 5.36
N VAL A 23 5.78 1.78 4.58
CA VAL A 23 5.92 3.12 4.01
C VAL A 23 4.91 4.06 4.65
N LYS A 24 5.40 5.10 5.35
CA LYS A 24 4.52 6.11 5.96
C LYS A 24 3.98 7.06 4.88
N PRO A 25 2.65 7.28 4.81
CA PRO A 25 2.06 8.26 3.89
C PRO A 25 2.56 9.67 4.23
N ARG A 26 2.98 10.40 3.19
CA ARG A 26 3.37 11.82 3.29
C ARG A 26 2.74 12.61 2.15
N LYS A 27 2.13 13.74 2.46
CA LYS A 27 1.45 14.57 1.47
C LYS A 27 2.39 14.92 0.30
N GLY A 28 1.89 14.72 -0.93
CA GLY A 28 2.62 15.04 -2.15
C GLY A 28 3.69 14.01 -2.56
N SER A 29 3.90 12.96 -1.75
CA SER A 29 4.74 11.83 -2.17
C SER A 29 3.96 10.82 -3.00
N ALA A 30 4.66 10.13 -3.88
CA ALA A 30 4.11 9.05 -4.70
C ALA A 30 4.98 7.81 -4.61
N MET A 31 4.35 6.67 -4.78
CA MET A 31 4.99 5.36 -4.82
C MET A 31 4.66 4.67 -6.14
N VAL A 32 5.69 4.10 -6.75
CA VAL A 32 5.63 3.41 -8.04
C VAL A 32 6.24 2.04 -7.85
N TRP A 33 5.52 1.00 -8.27
CA TRP A 33 5.98 -0.38 -8.21
C TRP A 33 5.35 -1.15 -9.38
N PRO A 34 6.05 -2.16 -9.93
CA PRO A 34 5.45 -3.06 -10.91
C PRO A 34 4.41 -3.95 -10.25
N ASN A 35 3.37 -4.32 -11.00
CA ASN A 35 2.37 -5.26 -10.51
C ASN A 35 2.96 -6.68 -10.60
N GLN A 36 3.59 -7.16 -9.52
CA GLN A 36 4.22 -8.49 -9.41
C GLN A 36 3.88 -9.17 -8.07
N PRO A 37 3.86 -10.52 -7.98
CA PRO A 37 3.43 -11.23 -6.76
C PRO A 37 4.29 -10.94 -5.53
N SER A 38 5.60 -10.71 -5.70
CA SER A 38 6.52 -10.35 -4.62
C SER A 38 6.24 -8.96 -4.02
N LEU A 39 5.42 -8.15 -4.70
CA LEU A 39 5.05 -6.79 -4.32
C LEU A 39 3.56 -6.68 -3.96
N LYS A 40 2.95 -7.78 -3.52
CA LYS A 40 1.68 -7.75 -2.80
C LYS A 40 1.78 -6.72 -1.68
N HIS A 41 0.75 -5.89 -1.56
CA HIS A 41 0.74 -4.80 -0.61
C HIS A 41 -0.67 -4.55 -0.09
N ALA A 42 -0.77 -3.95 1.09
CA ALA A 42 -2.04 -3.46 1.63
C ALA A 42 -1.90 -2.10 2.30
N GLY A 43 -3.04 -1.48 2.58
CA GLY A 43 -3.13 -0.35 3.49
C GLY A 43 -3.26 -0.84 4.92
N ASP A 44 -2.36 -0.37 5.79
CA ASP A 44 -2.50 -0.49 7.23
C ASP A 44 -3.71 0.33 7.72
N ARG A 45 -4.25 -0.05 8.88
CA ARG A 45 -5.37 0.66 9.52
C ARG A 45 -4.92 2.07 9.91
N VAL A 46 -5.75 3.08 9.62
CA VAL A 46 -5.56 4.43 10.16
C VAL A 46 -6.09 4.44 11.59
N THR A 47 -5.25 4.80 12.56
CA THR A 47 -5.64 4.91 13.97
C THR A 47 -5.92 6.35 14.38
N GLN A 48 -5.37 7.33 13.68
CA GLN A 48 -5.65 8.75 13.89
C GLN A 48 -5.64 9.55 12.57
N GLY A 49 -6.72 10.29 12.33
CA GLY A 49 -6.92 11.10 11.13
C GLY A 49 -7.56 10.31 9.99
N GLU A 50 -7.19 10.62 8.76
CA GLU A 50 -7.73 10.02 7.54
C GLU A 50 -6.64 9.87 6.47
N LYS A 51 -6.81 8.93 5.54
CA LYS A 51 -5.87 8.65 4.46
C LYS A 51 -6.56 8.80 3.10
N TRP A 52 -6.10 9.77 2.32
CA TRP A 52 -6.54 10.00 0.96
C TRP A 52 -5.44 9.62 -0.03
N VAL A 53 -5.80 8.79 -1.00
CA VAL A 53 -4.89 8.34 -2.05
C VAL A 53 -5.49 8.54 -3.43
N LEU A 54 -4.63 8.88 -4.39
CA LEU A 54 -4.94 8.75 -5.80
C LEU A 54 -4.24 7.49 -6.30
N PHE A 55 -5.02 6.52 -6.78
CA PHE A 55 -4.51 5.25 -7.28
C PHE A 55 -4.63 5.18 -8.80
N TYR A 56 -3.54 4.85 -9.46
CA TYR A 56 -3.52 4.50 -10.87
C TYR A 56 -3.15 3.03 -11.00
N ASN A 57 -4.12 2.22 -11.41
CA ASN A 57 -3.94 0.79 -11.56
C ASN A 57 -3.19 0.48 -12.86
N TRP A 58 -2.10 -0.27 -12.74
CA TRP A 58 -1.40 -0.82 -13.89
C TRP A 58 -2.01 -2.19 -14.21
N PRO A 59 -2.26 -2.53 -15.49
CA PRO A 59 -2.74 -3.87 -15.85
C PRO A 59 -1.81 -4.94 -15.26
N ALA A 60 -2.37 -5.93 -14.57
CA ALA A 60 -1.56 -7.07 -14.17
C ALA A 60 -1.03 -7.77 -15.43
N GLU A 61 0.26 -8.11 -15.44
CA GLU A 61 0.84 -8.91 -16.53
C GLU A 61 0.36 -10.37 -16.48
N GLN A 62 -0.19 -10.80 -15.35
CA GLN A 62 -0.67 -12.15 -15.09
C GLN A 62 -1.97 -12.10 -14.31
N ASN A 63 -2.89 -13.03 -14.59
CA ASN A 63 -4.09 -13.21 -13.78
C ASN A 63 -3.71 -13.95 -12.50
N TRP A 64 -3.99 -13.36 -11.34
CA TRP A 64 -3.76 -14.01 -10.05
C TRP A 64 -5.06 -14.16 -9.29
N GLU A 65 -5.14 -15.22 -8.50
CA GLU A 65 -6.26 -15.49 -7.61
C GLU A 65 -6.21 -14.57 -6.39
N TYR A 66 -7.39 -14.22 -5.89
CA TYR A 66 -7.55 -13.49 -4.64
C TYR A 66 -7.09 -14.39 -3.48
N ASP A 67 -6.33 -13.83 -2.54
CA ASP A 67 -5.70 -14.56 -1.43
C ASP A 67 -5.95 -13.81 -0.13
N ASP A 68 -6.71 -14.45 0.77
CA ASP A 68 -7.17 -13.88 2.03
C ASP A 68 -6.11 -13.97 3.15
N ASN A 69 -5.00 -14.68 2.92
CA ASN A 69 -3.97 -14.89 3.94
C ASN A 69 -3.00 -13.70 4.02
N PHE A 70 -3.53 -12.50 4.23
CA PHE A 70 -2.76 -11.27 4.40
C PHE A 70 -2.43 -11.05 5.88
N ASP A 71 -1.31 -11.60 6.36
CA ASP A 71 -0.78 -11.30 7.69
C ASP A 71 0.53 -10.52 7.58
N PHE A 72 0.52 -9.28 8.10
CA PHE A 72 1.74 -8.57 8.48
C PHE A 72 2.06 -8.98 9.91
N ASN A 73 2.98 -9.93 10.08
CA ASN A 73 3.49 -10.25 11.40
C ASN A 73 4.35 -9.05 11.87
N ASP A 74 3.83 -8.32 12.85
CA ASP A 74 4.51 -7.22 13.53
C ASP A 74 5.47 -7.72 14.62
#